data_AF-A0A1E7YPX6-F1
#
_entry.id   AF-A0A1E7YPX6-F1
#
_cell.length_a   1.000
_cell.length_b   1.000
_cell.length_c   1.000
_cell.angle_alpha   90.00
_cell.angle_beta   90.00
_cell.angle_gamma   90.00
#
_symmetry.space_group_name_H-M   'P 1'
#
loop_
_entity.id
_entity.type
_entity.pdbx_description
1 polymer ?
#
loop_
_entity_poly.entity_id
_entity_poly.type
_entity_poly.pdbx_seq_one_letter_code
_entity_poly.pdbx_strand_id
1 'polypeptide(L)'
;MYSQPLSNREHPEAGISAILLALVLMFFVGAVFAGVIARMNLNSHQALKQEKVLFLQRARLQLQHWYAGNATAFDAHGNGSTSPFTDSQILTMAGIQQRWNAKLFVSNEQCTPAAQNAEICYHTLWLAVPSMSGAAPTLQNGQFEANGATYTTVSGLAIETNLFNQAIRQMTTLSTLLESGAASANSSGGVHDANLDWFAPNGCGNGDGPWPAGACGTLSWTAYARGSGLSGSESGSNPWGLTITVTDAGGEANNTAAPYAVELQSPLPWGGSITSVLSEPL
;
A
#
# COMPACT_ATOMS: atom_id res chain seq x y z
N MET A 1 78.15 -78.08 -26.40
CA MET A 1 76.78 -77.62 -26.72
C MET A 1 76.09 -77.34 -25.38
N TYR A 2 76.11 -76.09 -24.89
CA TYR A 2 75.03 -75.08 -25.03
C TYR A 2 73.64 -75.69 -24.76
N SER A 3 72.83 -75.25 -23.80
CA SER A 3 72.48 -73.86 -23.44
C SER A 3 71.89 -73.75 -22.02
N GLN A 4 72.27 -72.71 -21.26
CA GLN A 4 71.53 -72.22 -20.09
C GLN A 4 70.55 -71.10 -20.50
N PRO A 5 69.31 -71.04 -20.00
CA PRO A 5 68.42 -69.90 -20.24
C PRO A 5 68.68 -68.75 -19.26
N LEU A 6 68.62 -67.54 -19.82
CA LEU A 6 68.88 -66.25 -19.20
C LEU A 6 67.85 -65.94 -18.09
N SER A 7 68.38 -65.62 -16.91
CA SER A 7 67.66 -64.98 -15.80
C SER A 7 67.38 -63.52 -16.17
N ASN A 8 66.11 -63.21 -16.42
CA ASN A 8 65.63 -61.83 -16.55
C ASN A 8 65.73 -61.15 -15.18
N ARG A 9 66.72 -60.27 -15.02
CA ARG A 9 66.75 -59.30 -13.92
C ARG A 9 65.67 -58.26 -14.19
N GLU A 10 64.58 -58.32 -13.43
CA GLU A 10 63.64 -57.22 -13.31
C GLU A 10 64.35 -56.03 -12.68
N HIS A 11 64.39 -54.91 -13.41
CA HIS A 11 64.96 -53.66 -12.93
C HIS A 11 63.99 -53.00 -11.94
N PRO A 12 64.38 -52.76 -10.66
CA PRO A 12 63.50 -52.17 -9.64
C PRO A 12 63.15 -50.69 -9.87
N GLU A 13 63.67 -50.06 -10.92
CA GLU A 13 63.47 -48.64 -11.22
C GLU A 13 62.10 -48.34 -11.84
N ALA A 14 61.49 -49.30 -12.56
CA ALA A 14 60.18 -49.11 -13.18
C ALA A 14 59.02 -49.02 -12.16
N GLY A 15 59.16 -49.66 -10.99
CA GLY A 15 58.13 -49.65 -9.94
C GLY A 15 57.99 -48.29 -9.26
N ILE A 16 59.10 -47.58 -9.04
CA ILE A 16 59.10 -46.27 -8.38
C ILE A 16 58.48 -45.19 -9.28
N SER A 17 58.79 -45.22 -10.58
CA SER A 17 58.22 -44.29 -11.57
C SER A 17 56.71 -44.47 -11.72
N ALA A 18 56.22 -45.71 -11.71
CA ALA A 18 54.80 -46.01 -11.80
C ALA A 18 54.01 -45.53 -10.56
N ILE A 19 54.59 -45.69 -9.37
CA ILE A 19 53.98 -45.21 -8.11
C ILE A 19 53.93 -43.69 -8.06
N LEU A 20 55.00 -43.00 -8.49
CA LEU A 20 55.04 -41.54 -8.56
C LEU A 20 54.02 -40.99 -9.56
N LEU A 21 53.89 -41.60 -10.74
CA LEU A 21 52.88 -41.22 -11.73
C LEU A 21 51.46 -41.38 -11.17
N ALA A 22 51.16 -42.49 -10.50
CA ALA A 22 49.86 -42.74 -9.89
C ALA A 22 49.52 -41.73 -8.79
N LEU A 23 50.51 -41.34 -7.97
CA LEU A 23 50.34 -40.31 -6.94
C LEU A 23 50.06 -38.93 -7.53
N VAL A 24 50.80 -38.53 -8.56
CA VAL A 24 50.57 -37.26 -9.25
C VAL A 24 49.20 -37.24 -9.92
N LEU A 25 48.79 -38.36 -10.52
CA LEU A 25 47.49 -38.47 -11.16
C LEU A 25 46.34 -38.41 -10.15
N MET A 26 46.47 -39.07 -8.99
CA MET A 26 45.48 -38.96 -7.91
C MET A 26 45.40 -37.55 -7.34
N PHE A 27 46.53 -36.86 -7.16
CA PHE A 27 46.54 -35.45 -6.74
C PHE A 27 45.85 -34.54 -7.76
N PHE A 28 46.12 -34.76 -9.06
CA PHE A 28 45.54 -33.95 -10.12
C PHE A 28 44.03 -34.18 -10.25
N VAL A 29 43.59 -35.43 -10.22
CA VAL A 29 42.16 -35.78 -10.24
C VAL A 29 41.46 -35.24 -8.99
N GLY A 30 42.06 -35.39 -7.81
CA GLY A 30 41.53 -34.82 -6.57
C GLY A 30 41.38 -33.29 -6.62
N ALA A 31 42.37 -32.57 -7.16
CA ALA A 31 42.32 -31.12 -7.31
C ALA A 31 41.23 -30.66 -8.31
N VAL A 32 41.06 -31.38 -9.43
CA VAL A 32 40.01 -31.10 -10.42
C VAL A 32 38.62 -31.34 -9.83
N PHE A 33 38.41 -32.46 -9.12
CA PHE A 33 37.14 -32.75 -8.46
C PHE A 33 36.80 -31.74 -7.36
N ALA A 34 37.78 -31.35 -6.52
CA ALA A 34 37.59 -30.31 -5.51
C ALA A 34 37.20 -28.96 -6.14
N GLY A 35 37.83 -28.59 -7.27
CA GLY A 35 37.49 -27.38 -8.02
C GLY A 35 36.09 -27.40 -8.63
N VAL A 36 35.64 -28.54 -9.15
CA VAL A 36 34.27 -28.71 -9.70
C VAL A 36 33.22 -28.64 -8.59
N ILE A 37 33.44 -29.33 -7.46
CA ILE A 37 32.51 -29.31 -6.31
C ILE A 37 32.39 -27.89 -5.72
N ALA A 38 33.52 -27.18 -5.56
CA ALA A 38 33.51 -25.81 -5.06
C ALA A 38 32.73 -24.84 -5.98
N ARG A 39 32.87 -24.98 -7.32
CA ARG A 39 32.14 -24.16 -8.30
C ARG A 39 30.64 -24.47 -8.33
N MET A 40 30.26 -25.75 -8.24
CA MET A 40 28.84 -26.14 -8.16
C MET A 40 28.16 -25.55 -6.92
N ASN A 41 28.85 -25.57 -5.77
CA ASN A 41 28.32 -25.05 -4.52
C ASN A 41 28.20 -23.51 -4.52
N LEU A 42 29.16 -22.80 -5.13
CA LEU A 42 29.09 -21.35 -5.32
C LEU A 42 27.91 -20.94 -6.20
N ASN A 43 27.68 -21.65 -7.30
CA ASN A 43 26.57 -21.38 -8.21
C ASN A 43 25.21 -21.64 -7.55
N SER A 44 25.06 -22.71 -6.77
CA SER A 44 23.80 -23.00 -6.05
C SER A 44 23.50 -21.96 -4.96
N HIS A 45 24.52 -21.49 -4.24
CA HIS A 45 24.35 -20.43 -3.24
C HIS A 45 23.96 -19.08 -3.87
N GLN A 46 24.57 -18.72 -5.00
CA GLN A 46 24.21 -17.51 -5.73
C GLN A 46 22.79 -17.59 -6.32
N ALA A 47 22.42 -18.73 -6.91
CA ALA A 47 21.07 -18.96 -7.42
C ALA A 47 20.02 -18.84 -6.31
N LEU A 48 20.24 -19.45 -5.14
CA LEU A 48 19.32 -19.35 -4.00
C LEU A 48 19.18 -17.90 -3.50
N LYS A 49 20.28 -17.13 -3.45
CA LYS A 49 20.23 -15.72 -3.09
C LYS A 49 19.38 -14.91 -4.09
N GLN A 50 19.56 -15.14 -5.38
CA GLN A 50 18.78 -14.48 -6.43
C GLN A 50 17.28 -14.84 -6.34
N GLU A 51 16.95 -16.12 -6.11
CA GLU A 51 15.55 -16.54 -5.94
C GLU A 51 14.87 -15.87 -4.75
N LYS A 52 15.58 -15.73 -3.62
CA LYS A 52 15.07 -15.01 -2.44
C LYS A 52 14.79 -13.54 -2.75
N VAL A 53 15.69 -12.87 -3.48
CA VAL A 53 15.50 -11.47 -3.90
C VAL A 53 14.29 -11.35 -4.83
N LEU A 54 14.17 -12.21 -5.84
CA LEU A 54 13.04 -12.19 -6.78
C LEU A 54 11.71 -12.51 -6.10
N PHE A 55 11.71 -13.37 -5.09
CA PHE A 55 10.54 -13.62 -4.25
C PHE A 55 10.14 -12.37 -3.47
N LEU A 56 11.09 -11.74 -2.76
CA LEU A 56 10.82 -10.54 -1.97
C LEU A 56 10.36 -9.37 -2.84
N GLN A 57 10.91 -9.21 -4.05
CA GLN A 57 10.45 -8.18 -5.00
C GLN A 57 9.01 -8.41 -5.46
N ARG A 58 8.64 -9.65 -5.82
CA ARG A 58 7.26 -9.98 -6.20
C ARG A 58 6.30 -9.80 -5.03
N ALA A 59 6.69 -10.29 -3.85
CA ALA A 59 5.90 -10.14 -2.64
C ALA A 59 5.70 -8.66 -2.26
N ARG A 60 6.70 -7.80 -2.47
CA ARG A 60 6.55 -6.35 -2.28
C ARG A 60 5.43 -5.76 -3.12
N LEU A 61 5.39 -6.09 -4.42
CA LEU A 61 4.34 -5.60 -5.33
C LEU A 61 2.96 -6.12 -4.93
N GLN A 62 2.88 -7.39 -4.53
CA GLN A 62 1.65 -8.01 -4.03
C GLN A 62 1.16 -7.35 -2.75
N LEU A 63 2.05 -7.09 -1.78
CA LEU A 63 1.72 -6.36 -0.56
C LEU A 63 1.30 -4.91 -0.84
N GLN A 64 1.98 -4.22 -1.76
CA GLN A 64 1.60 -2.86 -2.17
C GLN A 64 0.17 -2.83 -2.76
N HIS A 65 -0.13 -3.76 -3.67
CA HIS A 65 -1.46 -3.84 -4.26
C HIS A 65 -2.53 -4.21 -3.23
N TRP A 66 -2.24 -5.19 -2.38
CA TRP A 66 -3.13 -5.60 -1.29
C TRP A 66 -3.40 -4.43 -0.34
N TYR A 67 -2.36 -3.71 0.10
CA TYR A 67 -2.49 -2.56 0.98
C TYR A 67 -3.42 -1.53 0.34
N ALA A 68 -3.14 -1.10 -0.89
CA ALA A 68 -3.94 -0.09 -1.57
C ALA A 68 -5.42 -0.50 -1.70
N GLY A 69 -5.71 -1.78 -1.90
CA GLY A 69 -7.09 -2.29 -1.96
C GLY A 69 -7.79 -2.46 -0.60
N ASN A 70 -7.04 -2.42 0.51
CA ASN A 70 -7.56 -2.65 1.86
C ASN A 70 -7.30 -1.46 2.82
N ALA A 71 -6.73 -0.36 2.32
CA ALA A 71 -6.34 0.85 3.04
C ALA A 71 -7.39 1.29 4.07
N THR A 72 -8.65 1.40 3.63
CA THR A 72 -9.78 1.85 4.45
C THR A 72 -9.99 1.01 5.70
N ALA A 73 -9.87 -0.31 5.60
CA ALA A 73 -10.04 -1.21 6.74
C ALA A 73 -8.75 -1.35 7.54
N PHE A 74 -7.60 -1.21 6.86
CA PHE A 74 -6.30 -1.43 7.46
C PHE A 74 -5.89 -0.29 8.37
N ASP A 75 -6.16 0.96 7.96
CA ASP A 75 -5.75 2.18 8.65
C ASP A 75 -6.94 2.90 9.34
N ALA A 76 -7.90 2.11 9.85
CA ALA A 76 -9.18 2.63 10.36
C ALA A 76 -9.15 3.09 11.84
N HIS A 77 -8.04 2.90 12.55
CA HIS A 77 -8.06 2.88 14.02
C HIS A 77 -7.24 3.99 14.69
N GLY A 78 -6.50 4.79 13.94
CA GLY A 78 -5.78 5.96 14.46
C GLY A 78 -4.41 5.64 15.07
N ASN A 79 -3.66 6.70 15.35
CA ASN A 79 -2.24 6.63 15.72
C ASN A 79 -1.95 5.60 16.82
N GLY A 80 -0.96 4.73 16.57
CA GLY A 80 -0.49 3.73 17.52
C GLY A 80 -1.33 2.45 17.59
N SER A 81 -2.43 2.35 16.84
CA SER A 81 -3.22 1.12 16.78
C SER A 81 -2.44 -0.04 16.19
N THR A 82 -2.80 -1.27 16.56
CA THR A 82 -2.25 -2.47 15.92
C THR A 82 -3.05 -2.83 14.69
N SER A 83 -2.40 -3.50 13.74
CA SER A 83 -3.06 -4.06 12.56
C SER A 83 -4.32 -4.86 12.91
N PRO A 84 -5.46 -4.62 12.23
CA PRO A 84 -6.67 -5.42 12.39
C PRO A 84 -6.56 -6.80 11.70
N PHE A 85 -5.57 -7.00 10.83
CA PHE A 85 -5.29 -8.27 10.17
C PHE A 85 -4.09 -8.97 10.80
N THR A 86 -4.14 -10.30 10.88
CA THR A 86 -2.97 -11.08 11.26
C THR A 86 -1.99 -11.20 10.09
N ASP A 87 -0.71 -11.45 10.40
CA ASP A 87 0.34 -11.65 9.39
C ASP A 87 -0.04 -12.69 8.33
N SER A 88 -0.69 -13.79 8.73
CA SER A 88 -1.10 -14.87 7.84
C SER A 88 -2.28 -14.47 6.95
N GLN A 89 -3.23 -13.67 7.46
CA GLN A 89 -4.33 -13.12 6.68
C GLN A 89 -3.81 -12.20 5.58
N ILE A 90 -2.91 -11.27 5.91
CA ILE A 90 -2.31 -10.35 4.95
C ILE A 90 -1.60 -11.11 3.83
N LEU A 91 -0.74 -12.07 4.18
CA LEU A 91 -0.02 -12.87 3.18
C LEU A 91 -0.96 -13.68 2.28
N THR A 92 -2.03 -14.24 2.86
CA THR A 92 -3.02 -15.02 2.09
C THR A 92 -3.81 -14.14 1.14
N MET A 93 -4.34 -13.01 1.63
CA MET A 93 -5.11 -12.05 0.83
C MET A 93 -4.27 -11.35 -0.24
N ALA A 94 -2.98 -11.13 0.02
CA ALA A 94 -2.02 -10.63 -0.97
C ALA A 94 -1.61 -11.70 -2.00
N GLY A 95 -2.00 -12.97 -1.82
CA GLY A 95 -1.63 -14.06 -2.72
C GLY A 95 -0.15 -14.45 -2.62
N ILE A 96 0.47 -14.26 -1.45
CA ILE A 96 1.88 -14.56 -1.20
C ILE A 96 1.99 -15.95 -0.58
N GLN A 97 2.53 -16.89 -1.36
CA GLN A 97 2.87 -18.21 -0.83
C GLN A 97 4.15 -18.12 0.02
N GLN A 98 4.05 -18.47 1.30
CA GLN A 98 5.19 -18.46 2.20
C GLN A 98 6.28 -19.45 1.74
N ARG A 99 7.53 -18.98 1.71
CA ARG A 99 8.72 -19.77 1.38
C ARG A 99 9.86 -19.42 2.34
N TRP A 100 10.77 -20.36 2.58
CA TRP A 100 11.99 -20.16 3.39
C TRP A 100 11.74 -19.55 4.78
N ASN A 101 10.63 -19.94 5.43
CA ASN A 101 10.21 -19.41 6.73
C ASN A 101 10.06 -17.87 6.73
N ALA A 102 9.67 -17.28 5.60
CA ALA A 102 9.40 -15.85 5.51
C ALA A 102 8.31 -15.45 6.52
N LYS A 103 8.56 -14.35 7.24
CA LYS A 103 7.64 -13.78 8.22
C LYS A 103 7.30 -12.35 7.83
N LEU A 104 6.02 -12.01 7.91
CA LEU A 104 5.55 -10.65 7.80
C LEU A 104 5.62 -10.01 9.19
N PHE A 105 5.94 -8.73 9.22
CA PHE A 105 5.89 -7.88 10.39
C PHE A 105 5.14 -6.62 10.00
N VAL A 106 4.26 -6.14 10.87
CA VAL A 106 3.44 -4.95 10.65
C VAL A 106 3.74 -3.97 11.76
N SER A 107 4.06 -2.72 11.42
CA SER A 107 4.23 -1.67 12.43
C SER A 107 2.90 -1.43 13.15
N ASN A 108 2.95 -0.71 14.26
CA ASN A 108 1.77 0.01 14.71
C ASN A 108 1.48 1.15 13.72
N GLU A 109 0.23 1.63 13.70
CA GLU A 109 -0.17 2.74 12.85
C GLU A 109 0.61 4.01 13.23
N GLN A 110 1.06 4.75 12.22
CA GLN A 110 1.79 6.00 12.38
C GLN A 110 1.02 7.09 11.66
N CYS A 111 0.75 8.19 12.35
CA CYS A 111 0.13 9.37 11.75
C CYS A 111 1.16 10.48 11.53
N THR A 112 1.11 11.09 10.35
CA THR A 112 1.93 12.25 9.99
C THR A 112 1.04 13.42 9.59
N PRO A 113 1.37 14.67 9.98
CA PRO A 113 0.61 15.84 9.56
C PRO A 113 0.52 15.97 8.04
N ALA A 114 -0.65 16.38 7.56
CA ALA A 114 -0.95 16.62 6.15
C ALA A 114 -1.57 18.01 5.96
N ALA A 115 -1.97 18.32 4.72
CA ALA A 115 -2.66 19.57 4.42
C ALA A 115 -4.03 19.65 5.13
N GLN A 116 -4.57 20.87 5.26
CA GLN A 116 -5.90 21.12 5.83
C GLN A 116 -6.08 20.64 7.28
N ASN A 117 -5.01 20.68 8.10
CA ASN A 117 -5.01 20.20 9.48
C ASN A 117 -5.42 18.72 9.63
N ALA A 118 -5.37 17.94 8.55
CA ALA A 118 -5.56 16.50 8.58
C ALA A 118 -4.26 15.78 8.94
N GLU A 119 -4.38 14.52 9.31
CA GLU A 119 -3.24 13.60 9.44
C GLU A 119 -3.39 12.49 8.41
N ILE A 120 -2.28 11.92 7.96
CA ILE A 120 -2.23 10.69 7.16
C ILE A 120 -1.72 9.59 8.09
N CYS A 121 -2.58 8.61 8.36
CA CYS A 121 -2.24 7.45 9.19
C CYS A 121 -1.96 6.23 8.32
N TYR A 122 -0.90 5.48 8.64
CA TYR A 122 -0.46 4.35 7.83
C TYR A 122 0.31 3.31 8.64
N HIS A 123 0.32 2.08 8.15
CA HIS A 123 1.21 1.01 8.58
C HIS A 123 2.43 0.83 7.66
N THR A 124 3.50 0.28 8.20
CA THR A 124 4.64 -0.23 7.42
C THR A 124 4.71 -1.75 7.55
N LEU A 125 4.81 -2.42 6.41
CA LEU A 125 4.95 -3.87 6.29
C LEU A 125 6.40 -4.23 6.00
N TRP A 126 6.92 -5.24 6.69
CA TRP A 126 8.21 -5.86 6.39
C TRP A 126 8.02 -7.35 6.18
N LEU A 127 8.35 -7.85 5.00
CA LEU A 127 8.43 -9.29 4.75
C LEU A 127 9.89 -9.69 4.75
N ALA A 128 10.28 -10.53 5.71
CA ALA A 128 11.65 -10.93 5.94
C ALA A 128 11.84 -12.43 5.80
N VAL A 129 12.88 -12.83 5.07
CA VAL A 129 13.39 -14.21 5.01
C VAL A 129 14.56 -14.32 5.98
N PRO A 130 14.44 -15.09 7.08
CA PRO A 130 15.51 -15.23 8.06
C PRO A 130 16.83 -15.73 7.44
N SER A 131 17.93 -15.29 8.02
CA SER A 131 19.24 -15.90 7.77
C SER A 131 19.27 -17.33 8.33
N MET A 132 20.12 -18.20 7.76
CA MET A 132 20.36 -19.54 8.32
C MET A 132 21.22 -19.49 9.59
N SER A 133 21.86 -18.37 9.87
CA SER A 133 22.68 -18.13 11.05
C SER A 133 22.39 -16.74 11.63
N GLY A 134 22.31 -16.64 12.95
CA GLY A 134 22.01 -15.39 13.66
C GLY A 134 20.64 -15.40 14.32
N ALA A 135 20.28 -14.26 14.92
CA ALA A 135 18.97 -14.07 15.54
C ALA A 135 17.86 -13.96 14.47
N ALA A 136 16.64 -14.35 14.83
CA ALA A 136 15.48 -14.17 13.96
C ALA A 136 15.12 -12.68 13.83
N PRO A 137 14.54 -12.23 12.69
CA PRO A 137 14.01 -10.88 12.60
C PRO A 137 12.91 -10.67 13.64
N THR A 138 12.87 -9.46 14.21
CA THR A 138 11.96 -9.10 15.31
C THR A 138 11.32 -7.74 15.05
N LEU A 139 10.15 -7.50 15.66
CA LEU A 139 9.54 -6.19 15.77
C LEU A 139 9.59 -5.78 17.24
N GLN A 140 10.40 -4.78 17.57
CA GLN A 140 10.55 -4.27 18.93
C GLN A 140 10.11 -2.82 18.97
N ASN A 141 9.13 -2.49 19.83
CA ASN A 141 8.61 -1.12 19.99
C ASN A 141 8.18 -0.48 18.65
N GLY A 142 7.58 -1.27 17.75
CA GLY A 142 7.16 -0.81 16.42
C GLY A 142 8.29 -0.60 15.41
N GLN A 143 9.54 -0.89 15.78
CA GLN A 143 10.70 -0.85 14.89
C GLN A 143 11.10 -2.26 14.45
N PHE A 144 11.27 -2.44 13.15
CA PHE A 144 11.69 -3.71 12.57
C PHE A 144 13.21 -3.86 12.65
N GLU A 145 13.64 -4.96 13.27
CA GLU A 145 15.03 -5.36 13.37
C GLU A 145 15.27 -6.59 12.49
N ALA A 146 16.06 -6.41 11.43
CA ALA A 146 16.27 -7.47 10.45
C ALA A 146 17.08 -8.65 11.01
N ASN A 147 18.01 -8.42 11.95
CA ASN A 147 18.88 -9.44 12.55
C ASN A 147 19.59 -10.35 11.50
N GLY A 148 20.01 -9.75 10.38
CA GLY A 148 20.66 -10.47 9.27
C GLY A 148 19.71 -11.11 8.25
N ALA A 149 18.39 -10.99 8.44
CA ALA A 149 17.39 -11.39 7.45
C ALA A 149 17.48 -10.54 6.16
N THR A 150 17.17 -11.15 5.03
CA THR A 150 16.89 -10.39 3.79
C THR A 150 15.42 -10.01 3.79
N TYR A 151 15.08 -8.75 3.54
CA TYR A 151 13.70 -8.29 3.66
C TYR A 151 13.33 -7.30 2.55
N THR A 152 12.02 -7.08 2.42
CA THR A 152 11.45 -5.97 1.66
C THR A 152 10.51 -5.18 2.54
N THR A 153 10.29 -3.91 2.19
CA THR A 153 9.43 -3.00 2.94
C THR A 153 8.38 -2.38 2.03
N VAL A 154 7.17 -2.26 2.56
CA VAL A 154 6.07 -1.51 1.98
C VAL A 154 5.59 -0.52 3.03
N SER A 155 5.89 0.76 2.82
CA SER A 155 5.36 1.84 3.63
C SER A 155 4.01 2.29 3.06
N GLY A 156 2.98 2.30 3.89
CA GLY A 156 1.66 2.81 3.55
C GLY A 156 1.64 4.31 3.26
N LEU A 157 2.60 5.09 3.79
CA LEU A 157 2.62 6.55 3.65
C LEU A 157 2.46 7.02 2.20
N ALA A 158 3.18 6.41 1.25
CA ALA A 158 3.08 6.80 -0.15
C ALA A 158 1.73 6.42 -0.78
N ILE A 159 1.12 5.32 -0.33
CA ILE A 159 -0.20 4.85 -0.77
C ILE A 159 -1.27 5.80 -0.24
N GLU A 160 -1.28 6.03 1.07
CA GLU A 160 -2.23 6.91 1.73
C GLU A 160 -2.09 8.36 1.28
N THR A 161 -0.87 8.86 1.06
CA THR A 161 -0.65 10.19 0.46
C THR A 161 -1.25 10.27 -0.94
N ASN A 162 -1.18 9.19 -1.74
CA ASN A 162 -1.78 9.18 -3.06
C ASN A 162 -3.31 9.22 -2.99
N LEU A 163 -3.93 8.42 -2.11
CA LEU A 163 -5.37 8.40 -1.85
C LEU A 163 -5.85 9.76 -1.32
N PHE A 164 -5.14 10.34 -0.36
CA PHE A 164 -5.42 11.66 0.19
C PHE A 164 -5.40 12.76 -0.88
N ASN A 165 -4.38 12.77 -1.74
CA ASN A 165 -4.31 13.73 -2.83
C ASN A 165 -5.41 13.51 -3.88
N GLN A 166 -5.84 12.27 -4.12
CA GLN A 166 -7.01 11.99 -4.96
C GLN A 166 -8.29 12.54 -4.30
N ALA A 167 -8.45 12.36 -2.99
CA ALA A 167 -9.60 12.86 -2.24
C ALA A 167 -9.67 14.39 -2.28
N ILE A 168 -8.55 15.10 -2.10
CA ILE A 168 -8.52 16.56 -2.25
C ILE A 168 -8.97 17.00 -3.64
N ARG A 169 -8.44 16.38 -4.72
CA ARG A 169 -8.84 16.72 -6.09
C ARG A 169 -10.32 16.46 -6.35
N GLN A 170 -10.84 15.36 -5.81
CA GLN A 170 -12.25 15.03 -5.90
C GLN A 170 -13.08 16.11 -5.17
N MET A 171 -12.73 16.46 -3.93
CA MET A 171 -13.40 17.51 -3.18
C MET A 171 -13.40 18.84 -3.93
N THR A 172 -12.28 19.27 -4.51
CA THR A 172 -12.23 20.47 -5.36
C THR A 172 -13.19 20.38 -6.55
N THR A 173 -13.25 19.23 -7.22
CA THR A 173 -14.14 19.03 -8.38
C THR A 173 -15.61 19.09 -7.96
N LEU A 174 -15.97 18.44 -6.86
CA LEU A 174 -17.32 18.48 -6.30
C LEU A 174 -17.71 19.89 -5.87
N SER A 175 -16.78 20.64 -5.27
CA SER A 175 -17.01 22.03 -4.90
C SER A 175 -17.31 22.91 -6.11
N THR A 176 -16.50 22.80 -7.18
CA THR A 176 -16.76 23.54 -8.43
C THR A 176 -18.11 23.17 -9.06
N LEU A 177 -18.51 21.89 -8.97
CA LEU A 177 -19.83 21.46 -9.44
C LEU A 177 -20.96 22.12 -8.64
N LEU A 178 -20.84 22.18 -7.30
CA LEU A 178 -21.80 22.88 -6.45
C LEU A 178 -21.89 24.37 -6.77
N GLU A 179 -20.75 25.06 -6.87
CA GLU A 179 -20.68 26.48 -7.27
C GLU A 179 -21.37 26.71 -8.62
N SER A 180 -21.07 25.87 -9.61
CA SER A 180 -21.68 26.00 -10.94
C SER A 180 -23.18 25.72 -10.92
N GLY A 181 -23.62 24.76 -10.10
CA GLY A 181 -25.03 24.42 -9.90
C GLY A 181 -25.79 25.58 -9.26
N ALA A 182 -25.27 26.15 -8.18
CA ALA A 182 -25.86 27.30 -7.50
C ALA A 182 -25.89 28.55 -8.40
N ALA A 183 -24.80 28.83 -9.13
CA ALA A 183 -24.78 29.94 -10.09
C ALA A 183 -25.79 29.75 -11.23
N SER A 184 -25.96 28.52 -11.72
CA SER A 184 -26.98 28.19 -12.71
C SER A 184 -28.40 28.34 -12.16
N ALA A 185 -28.64 27.94 -10.90
CA ALA A 185 -29.93 28.12 -10.24
C ALA A 185 -30.25 29.61 -10.08
N ASN A 186 -29.32 30.40 -9.54
CA ASN A 186 -29.48 31.85 -9.38
C ASN A 186 -29.72 32.57 -10.72
N SER A 187 -29.03 32.17 -11.80
CA SER A 187 -29.21 32.81 -13.13
C SER A 187 -30.48 32.38 -13.87
N SER A 188 -31.05 31.22 -13.55
CA SER A 188 -32.30 30.71 -14.15
C SER A 188 -33.56 31.04 -13.34
N GLY A 189 -33.40 31.39 -12.07
CA GLY A 189 -34.47 31.90 -11.22
C GLY A 189 -35.00 33.25 -11.73
N GLY A 190 -36.31 33.36 -11.93
CA GLY A 190 -36.95 34.60 -12.41
C GLY A 190 -36.92 35.76 -11.40
N VAL A 191 -36.48 35.51 -10.17
CA VAL A 191 -36.36 36.48 -9.09
C VAL A 191 -35.00 36.26 -8.41
N HIS A 192 -34.05 37.18 -8.60
CA HIS A 192 -32.78 37.18 -7.89
C HIS A 192 -33.02 37.63 -6.44
N ASP A 193 -33.57 36.75 -5.61
CA ASP A 193 -33.85 37.02 -4.20
C ASP A 193 -32.66 36.53 -3.36
N ALA A 194 -31.94 37.48 -2.77
CA ALA A 194 -30.81 37.21 -1.88
C ALA A 194 -31.20 36.52 -0.56
N ASN A 195 -32.51 36.36 -0.29
CA ASN A 195 -33.03 35.60 0.85
C ASN A 195 -33.39 34.15 0.47
N LEU A 196 -33.22 33.75 -0.79
CA LEU A 196 -33.36 32.35 -1.20
C LEU A 196 -32.05 31.61 -0.96
N ASP A 197 -32.16 30.47 -0.29
CA ASP A 197 -31.05 29.53 -0.08
C ASP A 197 -31.07 28.51 -1.23
N TRP A 198 -30.20 28.71 -2.22
CA TRP A 198 -29.97 27.81 -3.35
C TRP A 198 -29.19 26.55 -2.95
N PHE A 199 -28.68 26.49 -1.73
CA PHE A 199 -28.07 25.31 -1.14
C PHE A 199 -28.99 24.52 -0.22
N ALA A 200 -30.26 24.87 -0.02
CA ALA A 200 -31.22 24.13 0.80
C ALA A 200 -32.49 23.71 0.03
N PRO A 201 -33.11 22.54 0.30
CA PRO A 201 -34.33 22.11 -0.38
C PRO A 201 -35.51 23.07 -0.19
N ASN A 202 -36.42 23.07 -1.16
CA ASN A 202 -37.76 23.63 -0.94
C ASN A 202 -38.44 22.94 0.26
N GLY A 203 -38.83 23.74 1.25
CA GLY A 203 -39.38 23.29 2.53
C GLY A 203 -38.40 23.30 3.72
N CYS A 204 -37.13 23.63 3.50
CA CYS A 204 -36.12 23.79 4.56
C CYS A 204 -35.81 25.27 4.81
N GLY A 205 -36.77 25.99 5.39
CA GLY A 205 -36.68 27.45 5.56
C GLY A 205 -36.99 28.19 4.25
N ASN A 206 -36.10 29.10 3.85
CA ASN A 206 -36.21 29.83 2.57
C ASN A 206 -35.51 29.10 1.41
N GLY A 207 -35.26 27.79 1.56
CA GLY A 207 -34.60 26.99 0.54
C GLY A 207 -35.39 26.90 -0.76
N ASP A 208 -34.72 27.05 -1.88
CA ASP A 208 -35.20 26.66 -3.22
C ASP A 208 -34.10 25.96 -4.03
N GLY A 209 -33.10 25.48 -3.30
CA GLY A 209 -31.99 24.70 -3.78
C GLY A 209 -32.38 23.31 -4.25
N PRO A 210 -31.46 22.65 -4.97
CA PRO A 210 -31.79 21.57 -5.87
C PRO A 210 -31.75 20.21 -5.15
N TRP A 211 -32.31 20.14 -3.94
CA TRP A 211 -32.32 18.93 -3.12
C TRP A 211 -33.60 18.12 -3.30
N PRO A 212 -33.58 16.82 -2.95
CA PRO A 212 -34.83 16.08 -2.76
C PRO A 212 -35.75 16.78 -1.76
N ALA A 213 -37.04 16.89 -2.08
CA ALA A 213 -38.02 17.59 -1.24
C ALA A 213 -38.04 17.04 0.20
N GLY A 214 -37.95 17.93 1.19
CA GLY A 214 -38.00 17.59 2.62
C GLY A 214 -36.71 17.01 3.22
N ALA A 215 -35.61 16.99 2.47
CA ALA A 215 -34.33 16.46 2.94
C ALA A 215 -33.40 17.54 3.52
N CYS A 216 -33.77 18.18 4.63
CA CYS A 216 -32.91 19.19 5.28
C CYS A 216 -31.72 18.55 6.00
N GLY A 217 -30.58 19.24 6.08
CA GLY A 217 -29.43 18.83 6.89
C GLY A 217 -28.34 18.16 6.06
N THR A 218 -27.98 16.93 6.43
CA THR A 218 -26.87 16.20 5.79
C THR A 218 -27.39 15.16 4.80
N LEU A 219 -26.87 15.17 3.58
CA LEU A 219 -27.11 14.15 2.57
C LEU A 219 -25.81 13.55 2.05
N SER A 220 -25.88 12.32 1.56
CA SER A 220 -24.80 11.80 0.70
C SER A 220 -24.73 12.59 -0.61
N TRP A 221 -23.53 12.74 -1.17
CA TRP A 221 -23.32 13.38 -2.47
C TRP A 221 -24.22 12.79 -3.56
N THR A 222 -24.34 11.46 -3.62
CA THR A 222 -25.19 10.78 -4.60
C THR A 222 -26.66 11.15 -4.48
N ALA A 223 -27.16 11.34 -3.25
CA ALA A 223 -28.55 11.76 -3.02
C ALA A 223 -28.75 13.22 -3.40
N TYR A 224 -27.81 14.09 -3.02
CA TYR A 224 -27.79 15.50 -3.41
C TYR A 224 -27.77 15.65 -4.94
N ALA A 225 -26.80 15.03 -5.61
CA ALA A 225 -26.59 15.14 -7.05
C ALA A 225 -27.79 14.67 -7.88
N ARG A 226 -28.56 13.68 -7.37
CA ARG A 226 -29.79 13.22 -8.01
C ARG A 226 -30.92 14.24 -7.90
N GLY A 227 -31.05 14.87 -6.74
CA GLY A 227 -32.01 15.96 -6.56
C GLY A 227 -31.68 17.14 -7.48
N SER A 228 -30.39 17.36 -7.74
CA SER A 228 -29.91 18.62 -8.31
C SER A 228 -29.68 18.65 -9.81
N GLY A 229 -30.00 17.57 -10.52
CA GLY A 229 -29.69 17.46 -11.95
C GLY A 229 -28.19 17.35 -12.24
N LEU A 230 -27.33 17.32 -11.21
CA LEU A 230 -25.91 16.99 -11.28
C LEU A 230 -25.68 15.46 -11.36
N SER A 231 -26.73 14.69 -11.68
CA SER A 231 -26.65 13.24 -11.71
C SER A 231 -25.63 12.76 -12.75
N GLY A 232 -24.68 11.92 -12.30
CA GLY A 232 -23.63 11.36 -13.16
C GLY A 232 -22.34 12.18 -13.20
N SER A 233 -22.23 13.27 -12.43
CA SER A 233 -21.10 14.19 -12.51
C SER A 233 -19.82 13.70 -11.81
N GLU A 234 -19.88 12.86 -10.77
CA GLU A 234 -18.69 12.30 -10.09
C GLU A 234 -19.10 11.16 -9.12
N SER A 235 -18.14 10.32 -8.70
CA SER A 235 -18.36 9.30 -7.65
C SER A 235 -18.77 9.95 -6.32
N GLY A 236 -19.83 9.45 -5.69
CA GLY A 236 -20.24 9.86 -4.34
C GLY A 236 -19.44 9.23 -3.20
N SER A 237 -18.43 8.42 -3.52
CA SER A 237 -17.48 7.86 -2.57
C SER A 237 -16.08 8.39 -2.85
N ASN A 238 -15.31 8.61 -1.79
CA ASN A 238 -13.91 9.02 -1.84
C ASN A 238 -12.98 7.84 -2.25
N PRO A 239 -11.67 8.04 -2.41
CA PRO A 239 -10.74 6.98 -2.83
C PRO A 239 -10.63 5.79 -1.88
N TRP A 240 -11.04 5.95 -0.62
CA TRP A 240 -11.17 4.88 0.36
C TRP A 240 -12.53 4.17 0.29
N GLY A 241 -13.40 4.57 -0.63
CA GLY A 241 -14.76 4.03 -0.76
C GLY A 241 -15.75 4.56 0.28
N LEU A 242 -15.36 5.55 1.09
CA LEU A 242 -16.24 6.14 2.10
C LEU A 242 -17.15 7.20 1.46
N THR A 243 -18.39 7.26 1.91
CA THR A 243 -19.41 8.18 1.35
C THR A 243 -19.05 9.64 1.64
N ILE A 244 -19.07 10.46 0.60
CA ILE A 244 -18.95 11.92 0.70
C ILE A 244 -20.33 12.48 1.04
N THR A 245 -20.37 13.45 1.94
CA THR A 245 -21.61 14.11 2.36
C THR A 245 -21.60 15.61 2.06
N VAL A 246 -22.81 16.14 1.91
CA VAL A 246 -23.12 17.56 1.74
C VAL A 246 -24.00 17.95 2.92
N THR A 247 -23.70 19.04 3.61
CA THR A 247 -24.49 19.52 4.74
C THR A 247 -24.79 21.01 4.62
N ASP A 248 -26.06 21.37 4.79
CA ASP A 248 -26.55 22.76 4.82
C ASP A 248 -26.77 23.27 6.26
N ALA A 249 -26.78 22.36 7.24
CA ALA A 249 -27.04 22.66 8.64
C ALA A 249 -25.96 22.04 9.55
N GLY A 250 -24.96 22.83 9.94
CA GLY A 250 -23.91 22.43 10.89
C GLY A 250 -22.50 22.64 10.36
N GLY A 251 -21.52 22.54 11.26
CA GLY A 251 -20.12 22.85 10.93
C GLY A 251 -19.95 24.32 10.56
N GLU A 252 -19.37 24.57 9.39
CA GLU A 252 -19.22 25.93 8.82
C GLU A 252 -20.33 26.28 7.80
N ALA A 253 -21.29 25.36 7.57
CA ALA A 253 -22.48 25.63 6.75
C ALA A 253 -23.45 26.60 7.45
N ASN A 254 -24.20 27.37 6.67
CA ASN A 254 -25.14 28.37 7.17
C ASN A 254 -26.40 28.39 6.31
N ASN A 255 -27.52 27.94 6.87
CA ASN A 255 -28.84 27.97 6.25
C ASN A 255 -29.81 28.95 6.94
N THR A 256 -29.32 29.80 7.85
CA THR A 256 -30.18 30.64 8.70
C THR A 256 -30.33 32.07 8.20
N ALA A 257 -29.28 32.62 7.58
CA ALA A 257 -29.28 33.96 7.01
C ALA A 257 -28.21 34.06 5.92
N ALA A 258 -28.41 34.97 4.96
CA ALA A 258 -27.41 35.24 3.95
C ALA A 258 -26.09 35.79 4.56
N PRO A 259 -24.92 35.47 3.98
CA PRO A 259 -24.73 34.53 2.86
C PRO A 259 -24.93 33.08 3.30
N TYR A 260 -25.75 32.36 2.55
CA TYR A 260 -25.96 30.93 2.78
C TYR A 260 -24.71 30.15 2.41
N ALA A 261 -24.48 29.03 3.07
CA ALA A 261 -23.29 28.21 2.83
C ALA A 261 -23.58 26.73 3.02
N VAL A 262 -22.90 25.91 2.22
CA VAL A 262 -22.92 24.46 2.29
C VAL A 262 -21.52 23.92 2.54
N GLU A 263 -21.43 22.83 3.28
CA GLU A 263 -20.17 22.15 3.55
C GLU A 263 -20.16 20.75 2.90
N LEU A 264 -19.12 20.49 2.13
CA LEU A 264 -18.76 19.17 1.67
C LEU A 264 -17.81 18.51 2.67
N GLN A 265 -18.04 17.23 2.95
CA GLN A 265 -17.20 16.44 3.83
C GLN A 265 -16.82 15.10 3.20
N SER A 266 -15.52 14.82 3.12
CA SER A 266 -14.98 13.50 2.77
C SER A 266 -14.32 12.90 4.00
N PRO A 267 -14.90 11.85 4.62
CA PRO A 267 -14.36 11.24 5.83
C PRO A 267 -13.01 10.54 5.57
N LEU A 268 -12.15 10.52 6.58
CA LEU A 268 -10.88 9.78 6.57
C LEU A 268 -11.04 8.44 7.30
N PRO A 269 -10.34 7.36 6.89
CA PRO A 269 -10.46 6.05 7.53
C PRO A 269 -10.17 6.06 9.04
N TRP A 270 -9.16 6.80 9.46
CA TRP A 270 -8.70 6.94 10.84
C TRP A 270 -9.45 8.03 11.63
N GLY A 271 -10.52 8.59 11.07
CA GLY A 271 -11.33 9.65 11.68
C GLY A 271 -10.98 11.06 11.22
N GLY A 272 -11.92 11.98 11.44
CA GLY A 272 -11.89 13.32 10.84
C GLY A 272 -12.36 13.31 9.38
N SER A 273 -12.29 14.47 8.73
CA SER A 273 -12.76 14.68 7.37
C SER A 273 -11.92 15.74 6.65
N ILE A 274 -11.80 15.61 5.35
CA ILE A 274 -11.44 16.70 4.44
C ILE A 274 -12.72 17.51 4.23
N THR A 275 -12.70 18.80 4.53
CA THR A 275 -13.88 19.67 4.42
C THR A 275 -13.67 20.75 3.38
N SER A 276 -14.77 21.17 2.72
CA SER A 276 -14.79 22.31 1.82
C SER A 276 -16.09 23.05 2.01
N VAL A 277 -16.01 24.34 2.32
CA VAL A 277 -17.17 25.20 2.52
C VAL A 277 -17.35 26.09 1.31
N LEU A 278 -18.59 26.23 0.88
CA LEU A 278 -18.98 27.05 -0.25
C LEU A 278 -20.08 27.99 0.19
N SER A 279 -19.85 29.28 0.00
CA SER A 279 -20.84 30.32 0.28
C SER A 279 -21.48 30.78 -1.00
N GLU A 280 -22.76 31.15 -0.93
CA GLU A 280 -23.48 31.69 -2.07
C GLU A 280 -22.89 33.04 -2.47
N PRO A 281 -22.80 33.31 -3.78
CA PRO A 281 -22.44 34.64 -4.27
C PRO A 281 -23.56 35.64 -3.93
N LEU A 282 -23.17 36.75 -3.29
CA LEU A 282 -24.05 37.90 -3.00
C LEU A 282 -24.47 38.66 -4.26
#